data_AF-A0A3C1H3U8-F1
#
_entry.id   AF-A0A3C1H3U8-F1
#
_cell.length_a   1.000
_cell.length_b   1.000
_cell.length_c   1.000
_cell.angle_alpha   90.00
_cell.angle_beta   90.00
_cell.angle_gamma   90.00
#
_symmetry.space_group_name_H-M   'P 1'
#
loop_
_entity.id
_entity.type
_entity.pdbx_description
1 polymer ?
#
loop_
_entity_poly.entity_id
_entity_poly.type
_entity_poly.pdbx_seq_one_letter_code
_entity_poly.pdbx_strand_id
1 'polypeptide(L)'
;MKKKPFLKILTAAAAVICAGVSLVMPVSAKREHEESIQYCTLYDPDDMFAESEEASINETIRSTSDEIDMYVAVNILGDSGSSYEDYEVEEFTDDRYDELFNKRYEKEQDGIMLTLNMPSHYIYISTCGLGELYYYNGSTDDRIYQMNENMKDALRRGDNAGAIAQFCSDCIKYYKQGIPDNAYTYNSGSGMYAYKQNGELVFAEKLPWWFGVRWKLFGILAAVFGSIAALISLLVIKSSYQLKKSLDPSNYVSEKETKFLVKDDIFIRAHTTKTHIDRSSGGGGGGGGGSSHTSSGGFSHGGGGSHW
;
A
#
# COMPACT_ATOMS: atom_id res chain seq x y z
N MET A 1 -33.03 5.58 51.40
CA MET A 1 -32.76 4.67 50.27
C MET A 1 -31.37 4.95 49.71
N LYS A 2 -30.51 3.92 49.68
CA LYS A 2 -29.08 3.98 49.33
C LYS A 2 -28.88 4.33 47.84
N LYS A 3 -28.08 5.38 47.55
CA LYS A 3 -27.63 5.71 46.18
C LYS A 3 -26.58 4.69 45.73
N LYS A 4 -26.83 3.94 44.64
CA LYS A 4 -25.92 2.92 44.10
C LYS A 4 -24.75 3.60 43.34
N PRO A 5 -23.48 3.25 43.59
CA PRO A 5 -22.31 3.83 42.93
C PRO A 5 -21.91 3.13 41.61
N PHE A 6 -22.84 2.45 40.93
CA PHE A 6 -22.51 1.59 39.78
C PHE A 6 -22.35 2.32 38.45
N LEU A 7 -22.73 3.60 38.33
CA LEU A 7 -22.74 4.31 37.05
C LEU A 7 -21.41 4.99 36.69
N LYS A 8 -20.49 5.19 37.65
CA LYS A 8 -19.19 5.84 37.39
C LYS A 8 -18.09 4.89 36.91
N ILE A 9 -18.29 3.58 37.06
CA ILE A 9 -17.28 2.57 36.70
C ILE A 9 -17.34 2.21 35.22
N LEU A 10 -18.49 2.41 34.55
CA LEU A 10 -18.65 2.05 33.13
C LEU A 10 -18.04 3.07 32.16
N THR A 11 -17.89 4.34 32.56
CA THR A 11 -17.37 5.41 31.70
C THR A 11 -15.84 5.50 31.69
N ALA A 12 -15.14 4.90 32.66
CA ALA A 12 -13.68 4.91 32.72
C ALA A 12 -13.02 3.76 31.94
N ALA A 13 -13.75 2.68 31.65
CA ALA A 13 -13.22 1.51 30.94
C ALA A 13 -13.20 1.66 29.41
N ALA A 14 -13.98 2.60 28.85
CA ALA A 14 -14.07 2.80 27.40
C ALA A 14 -12.96 3.70 26.81
N ALA A 15 -12.21 4.43 27.64
CA ALA A 15 -11.19 5.38 27.17
C ALA A 15 -9.77 4.78 27.10
N VAL A 16 -9.53 3.58 27.63
CA VAL A 16 -8.18 2.98 27.72
C VAL A 16 -7.87 2.03 26.55
N ILE A 17 -8.86 1.63 25.75
CA ILE A 17 -8.65 0.68 24.64
C ILE A 17 -8.26 1.37 23.31
N CYS A 18 -8.37 2.70 23.19
CA CYS A 18 -8.06 3.42 21.95
C CYS A 18 -6.60 3.91 21.79
N ALA A 19 -5.71 3.66 22.74
CA ALA A 19 -4.32 4.14 22.69
C ALA A 19 -3.28 3.04 22.43
N GLY A 20 -3.71 1.89 21.90
CA GLY A 20 -2.80 0.92 21.28
C GLY A 20 -2.43 1.37 19.87
N VAL A 21 -1.77 2.51 19.71
CA VAL A 21 -1.02 2.78 18.48
C VAL A 21 0.12 1.78 18.50
N SER A 22 -0.10 0.65 17.82
CA SER A 22 0.95 -0.28 17.47
C SER A 22 2.00 0.54 16.74
N LEU A 23 3.11 0.84 17.40
CA LEU A 23 4.33 1.25 16.73
C LEU A 23 4.71 0.05 15.87
N VAL A 24 4.26 0.05 14.61
CA VAL A 24 4.78 -0.88 13.62
C VAL A 24 6.20 -0.39 13.38
N MET A 25 7.13 -0.93 14.16
CA MET A 25 8.54 -0.82 13.82
C MET A 25 8.64 -1.38 12.40
N PRO A 26 9.16 -0.64 11.41
CA PRO A 26 9.41 -1.22 10.11
C PRO A 26 10.40 -2.36 10.32
N VAL A 27 9.89 -3.60 10.26
CA VAL A 27 10.74 -4.77 10.07
C VAL A 27 11.23 -4.63 8.63
N SER A 28 12.39 -4.00 8.50
CA SER A 28 13.16 -3.96 7.28
C SER A 28 13.42 -5.38 6.81
N ALA A 29 13.38 -5.60 5.50
CA ALA A 29 14.08 -6.73 4.92
C ALA A 29 15.53 -6.63 5.39
N LYS A 30 16.08 -7.70 5.94
CA LYS A 30 17.52 -7.74 6.23
C LYS A 30 18.16 -8.61 5.18
N ARG A 31 19.11 -8.05 4.43
CA ARG A 31 19.90 -8.78 3.44
C ARG A 31 20.54 -9.99 4.10
N GLU A 32 20.34 -11.16 3.52
CA GLU A 32 20.67 -12.44 4.16
C GLU A 32 22.16 -12.79 4.03
N HIS A 33 22.81 -12.40 2.93
CA HIS A 33 24.17 -12.82 2.57
C HIS A 33 25.10 -11.63 2.31
N GLU A 34 25.72 -11.12 3.38
CA GLU A 34 26.60 -9.94 3.34
C GLU A 34 27.76 -10.08 2.35
N GLU A 35 28.26 -11.29 2.10
CA GLU A 35 29.33 -11.53 1.13
C GLU A 35 28.94 -11.19 -0.31
N SER A 36 27.66 -11.18 -0.64
CA SER A 36 27.16 -10.87 -1.99
C SER A 36 27.08 -9.36 -2.25
N ILE A 37 27.34 -8.51 -1.24
CA ILE A 37 27.46 -7.05 -1.42
C ILE A 37 28.53 -6.68 -2.45
N GLN A 38 29.58 -7.50 -2.62
CA GLN A 38 30.64 -7.21 -3.58
C GLN A 38 30.13 -7.14 -5.03
N TYR A 39 28.99 -7.78 -5.32
CA TYR A 39 28.33 -7.78 -6.62
C TYR A 39 27.36 -6.60 -6.81
N CYS A 40 27.13 -5.79 -5.77
CA CYS A 40 26.39 -4.54 -5.87
C CYS A 40 27.32 -3.48 -6.45
N THR A 41 27.30 -3.32 -7.77
CA THR A 41 28.23 -2.49 -8.52
C THR A 41 27.65 -2.14 -9.89
N LEU A 42 28.29 -1.20 -10.59
CA LEU A 42 28.10 -0.98 -12.02
C LEU A 42 28.82 -2.09 -12.80
N TYR A 43 28.14 -2.60 -13.81
CA TYR A 43 28.68 -3.46 -14.86
C TYR A 43 28.64 -2.67 -16.19
N ASP A 44 29.82 -2.29 -16.66
CA ASP A 44 30.02 -1.51 -17.88
C ASP A 44 30.93 -2.30 -18.84
N PRO A 45 30.38 -3.28 -19.59
CA PRO A 45 31.16 -4.12 -20.49
C PRO A 45 31.71 -3.39 -21.73
N ASP A 46 31.23 -2.18 -22.02
CA ASP A 46 31.60 -1.39 -23.20
C ASP A 46 32.49 -0.18 -22.85
N ASP A 47 33.01 -0.11 -21.61
CA ASP A 47 33.89 0.93 -21.09
C ASP A 47 33.33 2.36 -21.35
N MET A 48 32.04 2.56 -21.08
CA MET A 48 31.33 3.83 -21.27
C MET A 48 31.70 4.92 -20.26
N PHE A 49 32.27 4.55 -19.11
CA PHE A 49 32.72 5.47 -18.06
C PHE A 49 34.24 5.46 -17.88
N ALA A 50 34.79 6.60 -17.42
CA ALA A 50 36.17 6.62 -16.95
C ALA A 50 36.29 5.94 -15.57
N GLU A 51 37.43 5.30 -15.27
CA GLU A 51 37.67 4.58 -14.01
C GLU A 51 37.32 5.40 -12.75
N SER A 52 37.59 6.71 -12.75
CA SER A 52 37.25 7.58 -11.61
C SER A 52 35.76 7.81 -11.44
N GLU A 53 35.00 7.83 -12.54
CA GLU A 53 33.55 7.97 -12.52
C GLU A 53 32.91 6.65 -12.07
N GLU A 54 33.38 5.52 -12.58
CA GLU A 54 32.95 4.19 -12.15
C GLU A 54 33.14 4.01 -10.64
N ALA A 55 34.29 4.41 -10.09
CA ALA A 55 34.54 4.31 -8.65
C ALA A 55 33.47 5.06 -7.82
N SER A 56 33.10 6.27 -8.25
CA SER A 56 32.06 7.07 -7.59
C SER A 56 30.66 6.46 -7.76
N ILE A 57 30.36 5.91 -8.93
CA ILE A 57 29.07 5.24 -9.19
C ILE A 57 28.96 3.97 -8.34
N ASN A 58 30.03 3.17 -8.28
CA ASN A 58 30.11 1.95 -7.50
C ASN A 58 29.94 2.22 -6.00
N GLU A 59 30.54 3.29 -5.46
CA GLU A 59 30.31 3.73 -4.09
C GLU A 59 28.85 4.12 -3.85
N THR A 60 28.22 4.81 -4.80
CA THR A 60 26.81 5.20 -4.72
C THR A 60 25.87 3.99 -4.73
N ILE A 61 26.12 3.01 -5.59
CA ILE A 61 25.34 1.76 -5.66
C ILE A 61 25.48 0.95 -4.37
N ARG A 62 26.71 0.81 -3.84
CA ARG A 62 26.95 0.06 -2.60
C ARG A 62 26.34 0.72 -1.38
N SER A 63 26.53 2.03 -1.22
CA SER A 63 25.91 2.78 -0.14
C SER A 63 24.38 2.74 -0.20
N THR A 64 23.80 2.76 -1.41
CA THR A 64 22.37 2.54 -1.62
C THR A 64 21.96 1.14 -1.13
N SER A 65 22.66 0.09 -1.58
CA SER A 65 22.39 -1.30 -1.17
C SER A 65 22.44 -1.48 0.35
N ASP A 66 23.42 -0.85 1.02
CA ASP A 66 23.52 -0.86 2.48
C ASP A 66 22.41 -0.07 3.17
N GLU A 67 21.99 1.06 2.61
CA GLU A 67 20.93 1.89 3.20
C GLU A 67 19.56 1.23 3.10
N ILE A 68 19.28 0.51 2.01
CA ILE A 68 18.00 -0.18 1.79
C ILE A 68 18.01 -1.64 2.25
N ASP A 69 19.16 -2.18 2.65
CA ASP A 69 19.34 -3.56 3.12
C ASP A 69 18.82 -4.60 2.08
N MET A 70 19.10 -4.33 0.80
CA MET A 70 18.74 -5.16 -0.37
C MET A 70 19.83 -5.05 -1.44
N TYR A 71 19.96 -6.03 -2.33
CA TYR A 71 20.97 -5.98 -3.40
C TYR A 71 20.59 -4.96 -4.47
N VAL A 72 21.56 -4.15 -4.89
CA VAL A 72 21.40 -3.15 -5.95
C VAL A 72 22.54 -3.30 -6.95
N ALA A 73 22.22 -3.51 -8.22
CA ALA A 73 23.20 -3.58 -9.30
C ALA A 73 22.72 -2.80 -10.53
N VAL A 74 23.67 -2.38 -11.37
CA VAL A 74 23.38 -1.62 -12.59
C VAL A 74 24.18 -2.20 -13.75
N ASN A 75 23.54 -2.45 -14.90
CA ASN A 75 24.22 -2.61 -16.18
C ASN A 75 24.05 -1.35 -17.01
N ILE A 76 25.09 -0.97 -17.74
CA ILE A 76 25.00 -0.04 -18.86
C ILE A 76 25.51 -0.75 -20.11
N LEU A 77 24.70 -0.82 -21.16
CA LEU A 77 25.05 -1.50 -22.41
C LEU A 77 25.27 -0.46 -23.50
N GLY A 78 26.47 -0.47 -24.08
CA GLY A 78 26.83 0.22 -25.31
C GLY A 78 26.63 -0.70 -26.51
N ASP A 79 27.68 -0.90 -27.32
CA ASP A 79 27.60 -1.71 -28.54
C ASP A 79 27.16 -3.16 -28.26
N SER A 80 27.49 -3.72 -27.09
CA SER A 80 27.06 -5.06 -26.67
C SER A 80 25.53 -5.24 -26.61
N GLY A 81 24.77 -4.16 -26.36
CA GLY A 81 23.30 -4.16 -26.32
C GLY A 81 22.64 -3.83 -27.65
N SER A 82 23.41 -3.55 -28.72
CA SER A 82 22.89 -3.01 -29.98
C SER A 82 21.91 -3.93 -30.72
N SER A 83 22.01 -5.24 -30.49
CA SER A 83 21.10 -6.22 -31.09
C SER A 83 19.89 -6.55 -30.24
N TYR A 84 19.80 -6.06 -29.00
CA TYR A 84 18.74 -6.43 -28.07
C TYR A 84 17.47 -5.66 -28.36
N GLU A 85 16.38 -6.39 -28.57
CA GLU A 85 15.02 -5.87 -28.47
C GLU A 85 14.63 -5.64 -26.99
N ASP A 86 13.56 -4.89 -26.74
CA ASP A 86 13.12 -4.53 -25.37
C ASP A 86 12.91 -5.75 -24.47
N TYR A 87 12.32 -6.83 -25.01
CA TYR A 87 12.09 -8.06 -24.27
C TYR A 87 13.40 -8.81 -23.96
N GLU A 88 14.43 -8.68 -24.83
CA GLU A 88 15.74 -9.29 -24.60
C GLU A 88 16.52 -8.53 -23.52
N VAL A 89 16.32 -7.21 -23.42
CA VAL A 89 16.86 -6.41 -22.30
C VAL A 89 16.22 -6.82 -20.97
N GLU A 90 14.91 -7.09 -20.98
CA GLU A 90 14.18 -7.65 -19.83
C GLU A 90 14.76 -9.00 -19.41
N GLU A 91 14.80 -9.98 -20.31
CA GLU A 91 15.35 -11.32 -20.04
C GLU A 91 16.80 -11.25 -19.56
N PHE A 92 17.63 -10.42 -20.21
CA PHE A 92 19.01 -10.20 -19.81
C PHE A 92 19.10 -9.66 -18.39
N THR A 93 18.26 -8.70 -18.01
CA THR A 93 18.33 -8.07 -16.68
C THR A 93 17.92 -9.05 -15.59
N ASP A 94 16.85 -9.83 -15.82
CA ASP A 94 16.37 -10.84 -14.89
C ASP A 94 17.42 -11.96 -14.71
N ASP A 95 17.91 -12.52 -15.81
CA ASP A 95 18.90 -13.59 -15.80
C ASP A 95 20.23 -13.14 -15.15
N ARG A 96 20.60 -11.87 -15.34
CA ARG A 96 21.78 -11.28 -14.71
C ARG A 96 21.59 -11.11 -13.20
N TYR A 97 20.42 -10.66 -12.75
CA TYR A 97 20.11 -10.61 -11.33
C TYR A 97 20.16 -12.00 -10.70
N ASP A 98 19.57 -12.99 -11.39
CA ASP A 98 19.59 -14.39 -10.97
C ASP A 98 20.99 -14.95 -10.84
N GLU A 99 21.85 -14.69 -11.82
CA GLU A 99 23.23 -15.12 -11.80
C GLU A 99 24.01 -14.52 -10.62
N LEU A 100 23.81 -13.23 -10.35
CA LEU A 100 24.54 -12.53 -9.31
C LEU A 100 24.07 -12.90 -7.90
N PHE A 101 22.76 -13.01 -7.69
CA PHE A 101 22.18 -13.05 -6.35
C PHE A 101 21.40 -14.33 -6.06
N ASN A 102 20.64 -14.88 -7.01
CA ASN A 102 19.71 -15.98 -6.69
C ASN A 102 20.31 -17.38 -6.83
N LYS A 103 20.99 -17.67 -7.95
CA LYS A 103 21.45 -19.03 -8.32
C LYS A 103 22.35 -19.67 -7.27
N ARG A 104 23.25 -18.89 -6.66
CA ARG A 104 24.19 -19.39 -5.64
C ARG A 104 23.49 -19.97 -4.41
N TYR A 105 22.33 -19.42 -4.05
CA TYR A 105 21.59 -19.78 -2.85
C TYR A 105 20.30 -20.55 -3.16
N GLU A 106 20.01 -20.79 -4.45
CA GLU A 106 18.78 -21.43 -4.94
C GLU A 106 17.52 -20.80 -4.34
N LYS A 107 17.55 -19.46 -4.14
CA LYS A 107 16.51 -18.70 -3.47
C LYS A 107 16.50 -17.26 -3.97
N GLU A 108 15.30 -16.71 -4.14
CA GLU A 108 15.07 -15.30 -4.43
C GLU A 108 15.70 -14.42 -3.34
N GLN A 109 16.56 -13.52 -3.77
CA GLN A 109 17.17 -12.50 -2.94
C GLN A 109 16.44 -11.17 -3.11
N ASP A 110 16.24 -10.45 -2.00
CA ASP A 110 15.60 -9.14 -2.03
C ASP A 110 16.50 -8.09 -2.72
N GLY A 111 15.98 -7.46 -3.77
CA GLY A 111 16.76 -6.46 -4.49
C GLY A 111 16.14 -5.92 -5.76
N ILE A 112 16.93 -5.09 -6.43
CA ILE A 112 16.56 -4.32 -7.61
C ILE A 112 17.77 -4.16 -8.52
N MET A 113 17.55 -4.26 -9.83
CA MET A 113 18.60 -4.11 -10.84
C MET A 113 18.13 -3.26 -12.00
N LEU A 114 18.99 -2.34 -12.41
CA LEU A 114 18.77 -1.45 -13.54
C LEU A 114 19.61 -1.91 -14.73
N THR A 115 19.03 -1.94 -15.92
CA THR A 115 19.78 -2.00 -17.18
C THR A 115 19.44 -0.79 -18.03
N LEU A 116 20.48 -0.08 -18.48
CA LEU A 116 20.39 1.00 -19.46
C LEU A 116 20.92 0.48 -20.79
N ASN A 117 20.05 0.20 -21.75
CA ASN A 117 20.46 -0.14 -23.11
C ASN A 117 20.58 1.16 -23.93
N MET A 118 21.82 1.64 -24.09
CA MET A 118 22.11 2.92 -24.71
C MET A 118 21.80 2.94 -26.21
N PRO A 119 22.12 1.91 -27.03
CA PRO A 119 21.73 1.87 -28.44
C PRO A 119 20.23 1.99 -28.71
N SER A 120 19.37 1.30 -27.94
CA SER A 120 17.92 1.30 -28.15
C SER A 120 17.18 2.38 -27.35
N HIS A 121 17.91 3.16 -26.55
CA HIS A 121 17.36 4.09 -25.56
C HIS A 121 16.28 3.43 -24.69
N TYR A 122 16.56 2.23 -24.17
CA TYR A 122 15.59 1.46 -23.38
C TYR A 122 16.09 1.21 -21.95
N ILE A 123 15.27 1.62 -20.98
CA ILE A 123 15.50 1.40 -19.55
C ILE A 123 14.74 0.15 -19.17
N TYR A 124 15.35 -0.72 -18.38
CA TYR A 124 14.62 -1.78 -17.72
C TYR A 124 15.04 -1.88 -16.26
N ILE A 125 14.04 -1.98 -15.38
CA ILE A 125 14.26 -2.25 -13.95
C ILE A 125 13.67 -3.62 -13.65
N SER A 126 14.49 -4.53 -13.14
CA SER A 126 14.07 -5.81 -12.58
C SER A 126 14.04 -5.73 -11.05
N THR A 127 13.04 -6.35 -10.43
CA THR A 127 12.91 -6.43 -8.97
C THR A 127 12.70 -7.87 -8.55
N CYS A 128 13.31 -8.30 -7.44
CA CYS A 128 13.17 -9.67 -6.94
C CYS A 128 12.96 -9.67 -5.42
N GLY A 129 12.34 -10.74 -4.91
CA GLY A 129 12.03 -10.88 -3.49
C GLY A 129 11.10 -9.76 -3.00
N LEU A 130 11.35 -9.25 -1.80
CA LEU A 130 10.65 -8.08 -1.24
C LEU A 130 10.84 -6.81 -2.08
N GLY A 131 11.85 -6.76 -2.96
CA GLY A 131 12.02 -5.68 -3.93
C GLY A 131 10.78 -5.46 -4.79
N GLU A 132 10.07 -6.53 -5.19
CA GLU A 132 8.81 -6.44 -5.95
C GLU A 132 7.72 -5.65 -5.22
N LEU A 133 7.73 -5.66 -3.89
CA LEU A 133 6.73 -4.99 -3.06
C LEU A 133 7.15 -3.56 -2.69
N TYR A 134 8.45 -3.30 -2.54
CA TYR A 134 8.95 -1.94 -2.27
C TYR A 134 8.96 -1.08 -3.53
N TYR A 135 9.31 -1.66 -4.67
CA TYR A 135 9.38 -1.01 -5.98
C TYR A 135 8.19 -1.48 -6.82
N TYR A 136 7.01 -1.24 -6.26
CA TYR A 136 5.76 -1.76 -6.75
C TYR A 136 5.40 -1.21 -8.15
N ASN A 137 4.83 -2.06 -9.00
CA ASN A 137 4.34 -1.72 -10.34
C ASN A 137 2.81 -1.87 -10.46
N GLY A 138 2.09 -1.73 -9.35
CA GLY A 138 0.63 -1.84 -9.36
C GLY A 138 -0.05 -0.60 -9.88
N SER A 139 -1.21 -0.76 -10.52
CA SER A 139 -1.95 0.34 -11.17
C SER A 139 -2.38 1.51 -10.27
N THR A 140 -2.26 1.37 -8.95
CA THR A 140 -2.57 2.42 -7.97
C THR A 140 -1.33 3.11 -7.38
N ASP A 141 -0.16 2.51 -7.51
CA ASP A 141 1.14 3.02 -7.06
C ASP A 141 2.24 2.38 -7.91
N ASP A 142 2.46 2.94 -9.10
CA ASP A 142 3.45 2.44 -10.06
C ASP A 142 4.77 3.19 -9.88
N ARG A 143 5.59 2.69 -8.97
CA ARG A 143 6.88 3.27 -8.58
C ARG A 143 7.92 3.04 -9.65
N ILE A 144 7.90 1.88 -10.32
CA ILE A 144 8.80 1.57 -11.44
C ILE A 144 8.64 2.58 -12.57
N TYR A 145 7.39 2.87 -12.96
CA TYR A 145 7.13 3.90 -13.95
C TYR A 145 7.71 5.26 -13.53
N GLN A 146 7.51 5.67 -12.28
CA GLN A 146 8.05 6.94 -11.78
C GLN A 146 9.59 6.96 -11.75
N MET A 147 10.24 5.85 -11.37
CA MET A 147 11.70 5.72 -11.40
C MET A 147 12.23 5.89 -12.83
N ASN A 148 11.59 5.20 -13.79
CA ASN A 148 11.93 5.32 -15.21
C ASN A 148 11.78 6.77 -15.69
N GLU A 149 10.64 7.43 -15.40
CA GLU A 149 10.41 8.83 -15.78
C GLU A 149 11.44 9.80 -15.19
N ASN A 150 11.82 9.63 -13.92
CA ASN A 150 12.79 10.53 -13.26
C ASN A 150 14.18 10.47 -13.90
N MET A 151 14.57 9.32 -14.47
CA MET A 151 15.88 9.16 -15.12
C MET A 151 15.95 9.78 -16.52
N LYS A 152 14.82 9.86 -17.25
CA LYS A 152 14.83 10.18 -18.70
C LYS A 152 15.49 11.50 -19.04
N ASP A 153 15.28 12.53 -18.22
CA ASP A 153 15.83 13.86 -18.49
C ASP A 153 17.35 13.89 -18.40
N ALA A 154 17.95 13.11 -17.49
CA ALA A 154 19.40 12.96 -17.40
C ALA A 154 19.93 12.18 -18.61
N LEU A 155 19.31 11.06 -18.94
CA LEU A 155 19.68 10.21 -20.08
C LEU A 155 19.62 10.96 -21.42
N ARG A 156 18.58 11.76 -21.66
CA ARG A 156 18.45 12.60 -22.88
C ARG A 156 19.55 13.65 -23.03
N ARG A 157 20.17 14.08 -21.92
CA ARG A 157 21.30 15.00 -21.93
C ARG A 157 22.65 14.30 -22.04
N GLY A 158 22.67 12.97 -22.10
CA GLY A 158 23.88 12.15 -22.04
C GLY A 158 24.49 12.05 -20.63
N ASP A 159 23.75 12.44 -19.59
CA ASP A 159 24.18 12.38 -18.20
C ASP A 159 23.85 11.01 -17.58
N ASN A 160 24.57 9.99 -18.03
CA ASN A 160 24.33 8.60 -17.61
C ASN A 160 24.62 8.41 -16.11
N ALA A 161 25.68 9.04 -15.59
CA ALA A 161 26.00 9.02 -14.17
C ALA A 161 24.89 9.66 -13.32
N GLY A 162 24.36 10.80 -13.76
CA GLY A 162 23.23 11.47 -13.12
C GLY A 162 21.95 10.62 -13.13
N ALA A 163 21.69 9.87 -14.20
CA ALA A 163 20.57 8.94 -14.27
C ALA A 163 20.72 7.79 -13.25
N ILE A 164 21.91 7.19 -13.14
CA ILE A 164 22.20 6.13 -12.17
C ILE A 164 22.09 6.66 -10.72
N ALA A 165 22.56 7.89 -10.47
CA ALA A 165 22.39 8.54 -9.17
C ALA A 165 20.91 8.78 -8.84
N GLN A 166 20.10 9.18 -9.84
CA GLN A 166 18.66 9.35 -9.68
C GLN A 166 17.95 8.03 -9.36
N PHE A 167 18.31 6.93 -10.04
CA PHE A 167 17.84 5.58 -9.72
C PHE A 167 18.13 5.22 -8.26
N CYS A 168 19.37 5.37 -7.81
CA CYS A 168 19.77 5.09 -6.43
C CYS A 168 19.00 5.95 -5.40
N SER A 169 18.81 7.24 -5.70
CA SER A 169 18.01 8.14 -4.86
C SER A 169 16.55 7.69 -4.77
N ASP A 170 15.96 7.23 -5.88
CA ASP A 170 14.59 6.73 -5.87
C ASP A 170 14.46 5.39 -5.13
N CYS A 171 15.47 4.50 -5.21
CA CYS A 171 15.53 3.29 -4.39
C CYS A 171 15.39 3.62 -2.90
N ILE A 172 16.24 4.52 -2.39
CA ILE A 172 16.22 4.98 -1.00
C ILE A 172 14.88 5.62 -0.64
N LYS A 173 14.33 6.46 -1.53
CA LYS A 173 13.05 7.14 -1.33
C LYS A 173 11.91 6.14 -1.14
N TYR A 174 11.76 5.17 -2.03
CA TYR A 174 10.65 4.20 -1.95
C TYR A 174 10.84 3.18 -0.84
N TYR A 175 12.09 2.80 -0.55
CA TYR A 175 12.42 2.02 0.64
C TYR A 175 11.97 2.74 1.93
N LYS A 176 12.30 4.03 2.09
CA LYS A 176 11.86 4.86 3.24
C LYS A 176 10.35 5.06 3.31
N GLN A 177 9.65 5.08 2.18
CA GLN A 177 8.19 5.14 2.15
C GLN A 177 7.54 3.83 2.61
N GLY A 178 8.24 2.71 2.45
CA GLY A 178 7.74 1.39 2.79
C GLY A 178 6.85 0.78 1.70
N ILE A 179 6.50 -0.49 1.90
CA ILE A 179 5.60 -1.25 1.03
C ILE A 179 4.19 -0.62 1.08
N PRO A 180 3.52 -0.41 -0.07
CA PRO A 180 2.14 0.07 -0.09
C PRO A 180 1.17 -0.80 0.73
N ASP A 181 0.14 -0.17 1.31
CA ASP A 181 -0.93 -0.87 2.02
C ASP A 181 -1.56 -1.96 1.12
N ASN A 182 -1.57 -3.22 1.57
CA ASN A 182 -2.10 -4.36 0.83
C ASN A 182 -1.42 -4.60 -0.54
N ALA A 183 -0.14 -4.25 -0.69
CA ALA A 183 0.62 -4.60 -1.89
C ALA A 183 0.73 -6.12 -2.07
N TYR A 184 0.52 -6.56 -3.32
CA TYR A 184 0.76 -7.93 -3.75
C TYR A 184 1.14 -7.93 -5.23
N THR A 185 1.98 -8.86 -5.66
CA THR A 185 2.21 -9.13 -7.09
C THR A 185 1.47 -10.39 -7.50
N TYR A 186 1.11 -10.47 -8.78
CA TYR A 186 0.53 -11.66 -9.39
C TYR A 186 1.33 -12.07 -10.61
N ASN A 187 1.73 -13.34 -10.64
CA ASN A 187 2.43 -13.94 -11.75
C ASN A 187 1.47 -14.82 -12.55
N SER A 188 1.25 -14.43 -13.81
CA SER A 188 0.32 -15.13 -14.70
C SER A 188 0.85 -16.46 -15.23
N GLY A 189 2.18 -16.62 -15.30
CA GLY A 189 2.85 -17.85 -15.73
C GLY A 189 2.79 -18.96 -14.68
N SER A 190 3.01 -18.61 -13.41
CA SER A 190 2.92 -19.57 -12.28
C SER A 190 1.52 -19.64 -11.66
N GLY A 191 0.66 -18.64 -11.87
CA GLY A 191 -0.67 -18.53 -11.24
C GLY A 191 -0.62 -18.16 -9.76
N MET A 192 0.51 -17.61 -9.29
CA MET A 192 0.77 -17.35 -7.87
C MET A 192 0.72 -15.86 -7.55
N TYR A 193 0.27 -15.56 -6.34
CA TYR A 193 0.39 -14.24 -5.71
C TYR A 193 1.59 -14.22 -4.78
N ALA A 194 2.34 -13.12 -4.77
CA ALA A 194 3.36 -12.85 -3.76
C ALA A 194 2.94 -11.68 -2.87
N TYR A 195 3.06 -11.83 -1.56
CA TYR A 195 2.75 -10.77 -0.59
C TYR A 195 3.60 -10.89 0.67
N LYS A 196 3.75 -9.78 1.40
CA LYS A 196 4.51 -9.77 2.66
C LYS A 196 3.68 -10.32 3.83
N GLN A 197 4.23 -11.30 4.54
CA GLN A 197 3.68 -11.80 5.79
C GLN A 197 4.81 -11.99 6.82
N ASN A 198 4.63 -11.46 8.03
CA ASN A 198 5.62 -11.56 9.12
C ASN A 198 7.05 -11.08 8.79
N GLY A 199 7.22 -10.22 7.79
CA GLY A 199 8.54 -9.75 7.37
C GLY A 199 9.07 -10.44 6.13
N GLU A 200 8.51 -11.58 5.73
CA GLU A 200 8.99 -12.41 4.63
C GLU A 200 8.02 -12.37 3.43
N LEU A 201 8.53 -12.70 2.24
CA LEU A 201 7.73 -12.88 1.03
C LEU A 201 7.08 -14.27 1.04
N VAL A 202 5.77 -14.32 0.79
CA VAL A 202 4.99 -15.56 0.75
C VAL A 202 4.29 -15.69 -0.59
N PHE A 203 4.44 -16.85 -1.22
CA PHE A 203 3.74 -17.23 -2.44
C PHE A 203 2.49 -18.06 -2.14
N ALA A 204 1.35 -17.69 -2.75
CA ALA A 204 0.11 -18.45 -2.60
C ALA A 204 -0.77 -18.38 -3.86
N GLU A 205 -1.53 -19.44 -4.15
CA GLU A 205 -2.49 -19.47 -5.26
C GLU A 205 -3.66 -18.48 -5.09
N LYS A 206 -3.90 -18.01 -3.86
CA LYS A 206 -4.99 -17.10 -3.53
C LYS A 206 -4.54 -16.04 -2.56
N LEU A 207 -4.96 -14.82 -2.81
CA LEU A 207 -4.85 -13.76 -1.82
C LEU A 207 -5.71 -14.09 -0.60
N PRO A 208 -5.18 -13.82 0.61
CA PRO A 208 -6.01 -13.84 1.80
C PRO A 208 -7.22 -12.92 1.68
N TRP A 209 -8.35 -13.33 2.29
CA TRP A 209 -9.63 -12.63 2.18
C TRP A 209 -9.57 -11.16 2.66
N TRP A 210 -8.61 -10.80 3.50
CA TRP A 210 -8.44 -9.45 4.02
C TRP A 210 -7.82 -8.45 3.02
N PHE A 211 -7.20 -8.89 1.92
CA PHE A 211 -6.65 -7.98 0.89
C PHE A 211 -7.73 -7.13 0.21
N GLY A 212 -8.96 -7.66 0.08
CA GLY A 212 -10.11 -6.91 -0.43
C GLY A 212 -10.81 -6.03 0.62
N VAL A 213 -10.38 -6.08 1.88
CA VAL A 213 -11.05 -5.41 2.99
C VAL A 213 -10.44 -4.02 3.19
N ARG A 214 -11.22 -2.98 2.87
CA ARG A 214 -10.85 -1.60 3.16
C ARG A 214 -11.09 -1.30 4.65
N TRP A 215 -10.16 -1.73 5.52
CA TRP A 215 -10.24 -1.56 6.98
C TRP A 215 -10.53 -0.12 7.42
N LYS A 216 -10.03 0.88 6.67
CA LYS A 216 -10.33 2.32 6.89
C LYS A 216 -11.85 2.63 6.85
N LEU A 217 -12.63 1.93 6.03
CA LEU A 217 -14.09 2.08 5.98
C LEU A 217 -14.79 1.49 7.22
N PHE A 218 -14.27 0.39 7.77
CA PHE A 218 -14.78 -0.19 9.01
C PHE A 218 -14.54 0.73 10.21
N GLY A 219 -13.42 1.47 10.23
CA GLY A 219 -13.16 2.48 11.25
C GLY A 219 -14.23 3.59 11.29
N ILE A 220 -14.64 4.10 10.11
CA ILE A 220 -15.71 5.10 10.00
C ILE A 220 -17.04 4.51 10.47
N LEU A 221 -17.36 3.29 10.03
CA LEU A 221 -18.60 2.63 10.41
C LEU A 221 -18.68 2.39 11.93
N ALA A 222 -17.58 1.97 12.56
CA ALA A 222 -17.48 1.79 14.00
C ALA A 222 -17.65 3.12 14.76
N ALA A 223 -17.06 4.21 14.27
CA ALA A 223 -17.23 5.54 14.85
C ALA A 223 -18.70 6.01 14.77
N VAL A 224 -19.39 5.74 13.67
CA VAL A 224 -20.81 6.05 13.50
C VAL A 224 -21.66 5.27 14.50
N PHE A 225 -21.48 3.95 14.61
CA PHE A 225 -22.21 3.13 15.59
C PHE A 225 -21.93 3.54 17.04
N GLY A 226 -20.67 3.85 17.37
CA GLY A 226 -20.30 4.39 18.67
C GLY A 226 -21.00 5.72 18.99
N SER A 227 -21.07 6.62 18.00
CA SER A 227 -21.76 7.91 18.15
C SER A 227 -23.26 7.75 18.39
N ILE A 228 -23.91 6.80 17.70
CA ILE A 228 -25.33 6.49 17.87
C ILE A 228 -25.60 5.93 19.27
N ALA A 229 -24.77 4.99 19.75
CA ALA A 229 -24.91 4.44 21.09
C ALA A 229 -24.75 5.51 22.18
N ALA A 230 -23.79 6.43 22.01
CA ALA A 230 -23.61 7.57 22.91
C ALA A 230 -24.82 8.52 22.89
N LEU A 231 -25.36 8.83 21.71
CA LEU A 231 -26.55 9.67 21.56
C LEU A 231 -27.78 9.05 22.24
N ILE A 232 -28.02 7.76 22.03
CA ILE A 232 -29.11 7.01 22.68
C ILE A 232 -28.95 7.09 24.20
N SER A 233 -27.73 6.88 24.71
CA SER A 233 -27.45 6.95 26.14
C SER A 233 -27.76 8.34 26.71
N LEU A 234 -27.39 9.42 26.01
CA LEU A 234 -27.72 10.79 26.42
C LEU A 234 -29.22 11.08 26.39
N LEU A 235 -29.96 10.55 25.40
CA LEU A 235 -31.42 10.70 25.32
C LEU A 235 -32.15 9.94 26.42
N VAL A 236 -31.69 8.72 26.76
CA VAL A 236 -32.21 7.94 27.88
C VAL A 236 -31.96 8.68 29.20
N ILE A 237 -30.75 9.20 29.41
CA ILE A 237 -30.41 10.05 30.56
C ILE A 237 -31.35 11.26 30.60
N LYS A 238 -31.42 12.07 29.53
CA LYS A 238 -32.27 13.26 29.46
C LYS A 238 -33.74 12.95 29.75
N SER A 239 -34.30 11.89 29.15
CA SER A 239 -35.70 11.50 29.39
C SER A 239 -35.95 10.98 30.80
N SER A 240 -34.95 10.37 31.46
CA SER A 240 -35.03 9.95 32.85
C SER A 240 -34.99 11.13 33.84
N TYR A 241 -34.32 12.23 33.46
CA TYR A 241 -34.24 13.47 34.26
C TYR A 241 -35.36 14.47 33.91
N GLN A 242 -36.12 14.26 32.84
CA GLN A 242 -37.35 15.01 32.61
C GLN A 242 -38.37 14.62 33.69
N LEU A 243 -38.85 15.63 34.43
CA LEU A 243 -39.95 15.49 35.38
C LEU A 243 -41.15 14.85 34.68
N LYS A 244 -41.41 13.57 34.99
CA LYS A 244 -42.47 12.77 34.37
C LYS A 244 -43.90 13.17 34.76
N LYS A 245 -44.09 14.30 35.45
CA LYS A 245 -45.41 14.86 35.71
C LYS A 245 -45.62 16.05 34.78
N SER A 246 -46.48 15.87 33.78
CA SER A 246 -47.26 16.99 33.29
C SER A 246 -48.00 17.58 34.50
N LEU A 247 -47.97 18.90 34.63
CA LEU A 247 -48.99 19.61 35.38
C LEU A 247 -50.29 19.38 34.61
N ASP A 248 -51.00 18.31 34.95
CA ASP A 248 -52.31 18.03 34.40
C ASP A 248 -53.22 19.22 34.74
N PRO A 249 -53.80 19.92 33.74
CA PRO A 249 -54.75 21.00 33.99
C PRO A 249 -55.94 20.53 34.84
N SER A 250 -56.25 19.23 34.89
CA SER A 250 -57.26 18.67 35.80
C SER A 250 -56.94 18.90 37.28
N ASN A 251 -55.67 19.15 37.64
CA ASN A 251 -55.28 19.55 39.00
C ASN A 251 -55.52 21.05 39.30
N TYR A 252 -55.90 21.87 38.31
CA TYR A 252 -56.19 23.31 38.47
C TYR A 252 -57.53 23.74 37.85
N VAL A 253 -58.21 22.88 37.09
CA VAL A 253 -59.51 23.14 36.46
C VAL A 253 -60.57 22.31 37.19
N SER A 254 -61.45 22.99 37.92
CA SER A 254 -62.63 22.37 38.55
C SER A 254 -63.59 21.90 37.47
N GLU A 255 -63.73 20.58 37.32
CA GLU A 255 -64.68 19.94 36.39
C GLU A 255 -66.14 20.36 36.63
N LYS A 256 -66.48 20.83 37.82
CA LYS A 256 -67.85 21.28 38.15
C LYS A 256 -68.18 22.68 37.67
N GLU A 257 -67.20 23.53 37.40
CA GLU A 257 -67.43 24.95 37.11
C GLU A 257 -67.08 25.37 35.68
N THR A 258 -66.51 24.47 34.87
CA THR A 258 -66.00 24.82 33.55
C THR A 258 -66.82 24.16 32.44
N LYS A 259 -67.63 24.93 31.72
CA LYS A 259 -68.37 24.46 30.52
C LYS A 259 -67.59 24.80 29.26
N PHE A 260 -67.02 23.78 28.62
CA PHE A 260 -66.46 23.91 27.28
C PHE A 260 -67.61 24.00 26.26
N LEU A 261 -67.75 25.16 25.62
CA LEU A 261 -68.86 25.47 24.70
C LEU A 261 -68.57 25.13 23.23
N VAL A 262 -67.31 24.84 22.89
CA VAL A 262 -66.88 24.60 21.50
C VAL A 262 -66.04 23.33 21.46
N LYS A 263 -66.38 22.45 20.52
CA LYS A 263 -65.68 21.20 20.20
C LYS A 263 -65.37 21.23 18.71
N ASP A 264 -64.09 21.34 18.37
CA ASP A 264 -63.61 21.22 16.99
C ASP A 264 -62.86 19.90 16.82
N ASP A 265 -63.12 19.22 15.71
CA ASP A 265 -62.45 17.97 15.34
C ASP A 265 -61.54 18.28 14.13
N ILE A 266 -60.22 18.24 14.33
CA ILE A 266 -59.24 18.57 13.28
C ILE A 266 -58.57 17.28 12.84
N PHE A 267 -58.66 16.99 11.54
CA PHE A 267 -58.04 15.82 10.92
C PHE A 267 -56.54 16.06 10.71
N ILE A 268 -55.68 15.42 11.51
CA ILE A 268 -54.24 15.80 11.62
C ILE A 268 -53.29 14.88 10.83
N ARG A 269 -53.75 13.88 10.08
CA ARG A 269 -52.82 12.97 9.37
C ARG A 269 -53.33 12.50 8.01
N ALA A 270 -52.47 12.68 7.01
CA ALA A 270 -52.53 11.97 5.74
C ALA A 270 -51.34 10.99 5.68
N HIS A 271 -51.59 9.75 5.28
CA HIS A 271 -50.53 8.77 5.03
C HIS A 271 -50.16 8.80 3.54
N THR A 272 -48.86 8.94 3.26
CA THR A 272 -48.31 8.75 1.90
C THR A 272 -47.34 7.58 1.95
N THR A 273 -47.59 6.55 1.15
CA THR A 273 -46.68 5.43 0.94
C THR A 273 -45.74 5.74 -0.23
N LYS A 274 -44.44 5.54 -0.02
CA LYS A 274 -43.40 5.67 -1.05
C LYS A 274 -42.82 4.27 -1.28
N THR A 275 -42.93 3.76 -2.51
CA THR A 275 -42.33 2.48 -2.91
C THR A 275 -40.95 2.74 -3.50
N HIS A 276 -39.96 1.97 -3.02
CA HIS A 276 -38.60 1.95 -3.56
C HIS A 276 -38.57 1.11 -4.84
N ILE A 277 -37.89 1.60 -5.87
CA ILE A 277 -37.57 0.83 -7.09
C ILE A 277 -36.12 0.38 -6.94
N ASP A 278 -35.90 -0.93 -6.99
CA ASP A 278 -34.56 -1.51 -6.96
C ASP A 278 -33.77 -1.09 -8.21
N ARG A 279 -32.58 -0.55 -7.97
CA ARG A 279 -31.56 -0.35 -8.99
C ARG A 279 -30.45 -1.34 -8.70
N SER A 280 -30.19 -2.21 -9.67
CA SER A 280 -28.97 -3.01 -9.70
C SER A 280 -27.75 -2.09 -9.84
N SER A 281 -26.84 -2.19 -8.88
CA SER A 281 -25.45 -1.79 -8.98
C SER A 281 -24.65 -3.07 -8.66
N GLY A 282 -23.72 -3.56 -9.46
CA GLY A 282 -22.68 -2.81 -10.17
C GLY A 282 -21.37 -2.99 -9.41
N GLY A 283 -20.33 -3.42 -10.13
CA GLY A 283 -18.92 -3.20 -9.75
C GLY A 283 -18.30 -4.26 -8.86
N GLY A 284 -17.81 -5.35 -9.46
CA GLY A 284 -16.69 -6.09 -8.88
C GLY A 284 -15.41 -5.32 -9.18
N GLY A 285 -14.86 -4.65 -8.16
CA GLY A 285 -13.64 -3.86 -8.28
C GLY A 285 -12.44 -4.74 -8.61
N GLY A 286 -11.78 -4.44 -9.72
CA GLY A 286 -10.46 -4.98 -10.05
C GLY A 286 -9.43 -4.47 -9.04
N GLY A 287 -8.73 -5.39 -8.39
CA GLY A 287 -7.62 -5.07 -7.51
C GLY A 287 -6.44 -4.58 -8.34
N GLY A 288 -5.90 -3.40 -8.01
CA GLY A 288 -4.69 -2.82 -8.59
C GLY A 288 -3.41 -3.48 -8.07
N GLY A 289 -3.33 -4.80 -8.18
CA GLY A 289 -2.14 -5.59 -7.91
C GLY A 289 -0.99 -5.22 -8.82
N GLY A 290 0.24 -5.41 -8.34
CA GLY A 290 1.43 -5.43 -9.19
C GLY A 290 1.46 -6.70 -10.05
N SER A 291 2.28 -6.69 -11.09
CA SER A 291 2.55 -7.86 -11.92
C SER A 291 3.97 -8.35 -11.71
N SER A 292 4.14 -9.68 -11.66
CA SER A 292 5.43 -10.33 -11.74
C SER A 292 5.39 -11.44 -12.80
N HIS A 293 6.56 -11.94 -13.18
CA HIS A 293 6.77 -13.03 -14.12
C HIS A 293 7.90 -13.92 -13.62
N THR A 294 8.20 -14.98 -14.35
CA THR A 294 9.24 -15.95 -13.98
C THR A 294 10.38 -15.87 -14.99
N SER A 295 11.60 -15.70 -14.50
CA SER A 295 12.81 -15.70 -15.33
C SER A 295 13.13 -17.09 -15.86
N SER A 296 14.09 -17.17 -16.79
CA SER A 296 14.59 -18.46 -17.29
C SER A 296 15.26 -19.29 -16.17
N GLY A 297 15.78 -18.61 -15.13
CA GLY A 297 16.33 -19.21 -13.92
C GLY A 297 15.29 -19.78 -12.95
N GLY A 298 14.00 -19.51 -13.18
CA GLY A 298 12.89 -20.02 -12.37
C GLY A 298 12.55 -19.18 -11.13
N PHE A 299 13.06 -17.94 -11.05
CA PHE A 299 12.81 -17.02 -9.94
C PHE A 299 11.72 -16.00 -10.31
N SER A 300 11.01 -15.45 -9.31
CA SER A 300 10.02 -14.39 -9.52
C SER A 300 10.70 -13.03 -9.73
N HIS A 301 10.27 -12.33 -10.77
CA HIS A 301 10.68 -10.96 -11.06
C HIS A 301 9.46 -10.07 -11.27
N GLY A 302 9.47 -8.90 -10.63
CA GLY A 302 8.67 -7.75 -11.03
C GLY A 302 9.51 -6.80 -11.88
N GLY A 303 9.00 -5.60 -12.11
CA GLY A 303 9.74 -4.58 -12.83
C GLY A 303 8.94 -3.92 -13.94
N GLY A 304 9.67 -3.31 -14.87
CA GLY A 304 9.10 -2.62 -16.02
C GLY A 304 10.11 -1.71 -16.72
N GLY A 305 9.93 -1.58 -18.04
CA GLY A 305 10.81 -0.79 -18.88
C GLY A 305 10.15 0.42 -19.53
N SER A 306 11.00 1.30 -20.08
CA SER A 306 10.57 2.49 -20.78
C SER A 306 11.65 3.07 -21.68
N HIS A 307 11.27 3.66 -22.81
CA HIS A 307 12.20 4.43 -23.62
C HIS A 307 12.39 5.87 -23.13
N TRP A 308 13.54 6.47 -23.42
CA TRP A 308 13.81 7.90 -23.18
C TRP A 308 14.02 8.71 -24.46
#